data_AF-A0A1I7XEU2-F1
#
_entry.id   AF-A0A1I7XEU2-F1
#
_cell.length_a   1.000
_cell.length_b   1.000
_cell.length_c   1.000
_cell.angle_alpha   90.00
_cell.angle_beta   90.00
_cell.angle_gamma   90.00
#
_symmetry.space_group_name_H-M   'P 1'
#
loop_
_entity.id
_entity.type
_entity.pdbx_description
1 polymer ?
#
loop_
_entity_poly.entity_id
_entity_poly.type
_entity_poly.pdbx_seq_one_letter_code
_entity_poly.pdbx_strand_id
1 'polypeptide(L)'
;MGFTAMPYIIFLMAHWNPTMVNYNPYFLMISSIPLPIQLKIHLILTICIAFDRLLVSLVALYCPSIYRRKDHSLYSLVCLCISIAIAGFDIIMEFSSSPFEEKPNCAAIGCFVSNEFRYYWGISNMVLGFIVILFTLLILLKLKLIRINSESAQVLRESHKFARVV
;
A
#
# COMPACT_ATOMS: atom_id res chain seq x y z
N MET A 1 3.17 -12.65 1.69
CA MET A 1 3.71 -12.42 0.32
C MET A 1 4.23 -13.71 -0.33
N GLY A 2 4.96 -14.61 0.37
CA GLY A 2 5.51 -15.81 -0.28
C GLY A 2 4.47 -16.82 -0.80
N PHE A 3 3.40 -17.10 -0.03
CA PHE A 3 2.47 -18.21 -0.33
C PHE A 3 1.69 -18.05 -1.64
N THR A 4 1.34 -16.82 -2.00
CA THR A 4 0.54 -16.50 -3.20
C THR A 4 1.35 -16.45 -4.48
N ALA A 5 2.67 -16.30 -4.39
CA ALA A 5 3.59 -16.39 -5.53
C ALA A 5 4.04 -17.83 -5.82
N MET A 6 3.81 -18.77 -4.89
CA MET A 6 4.25 -20.16 -5.03
C MET A 6 3.72 -20.86 -6.29
N PRO A 7 2.43 -20.75 -6.68
CA PRO A 7 1.93 -21.43 -7.88
C PRO A 7 2.64 -20.98 -9.14
N TYR A 8 2.96 -19.69 -9.23
CA TYR A 8 3.71 -19.09 -10.34
C TYR A 8 5.15 -19.63 -10.39
N ILE A 9 5.87 -19.63 -9.26
CA ILE A 9 7.26 -20.12 -9.21
C ILE A 9 7.33 -21.63 -9.47
N ILE A 10 6.41 -22.43 -8.90
CA ILE A 10 6.35 -23.88 -9.13
C ILE A 10 6.12 -24.17 -10.62
N PHE A 11 5.21 -23.45 -11.27
CA PHE A 11 4.92 -23.64 -12.68
C PHE A 11 6.13 -23.31 -13.58
N LEU A 12 6.82 -22.20 -13.30
CA LEU A 12 8.04 -21.82 -14.01
C LEU A 12 9.13 -22.89 -13.89
N MET A 13 9.33 -23.42 -12.68
CA MET A 13 10.34 -24.45 -12.42
C MET A 13 9.97 -25.80 -13.07
N ALA A 14 8.70 -26.19 -13.04
CA ALA A 14 8.24 -27.47 -13.59
C ALA A 14 8.30 -27.51 -15.13
N HIS A 15 8.05 -26.38 -15.80
CA HIS A 15 8.05 -26.27 -17.26
C HIS A 15 9.32 -25.60 -17.80
N TRP A 16 10.39 -25.53 -17.00
CA TRP A 16 11.66 -24.98 -17.43
C TRP A 16 12.34 -25.89 -18.47
N ASN A 17 12.63 -25.35 -19.64
CA ASN A 17 13.37 -26.05 -20.70
C ASN A 17 14.57 -25.21 -21.17
N PRO A 18 15.80 -25.75 -21.15
CA PRO A 18 17.01 -25.01 -21.53
C PRO A 18 17.13 -24.72 -23.04
N THR A 19 16.29 -25.31 -23.89
CA THR A 19 16.38 -25.18 -25.36
C THR A 19 15.36 -24.21 -25.95
N MET A 20 14.11 -24.24 -25.48
CA MET A 20 13.06 -23.29 -25.86
C MET A 20 12.10 -23.12 -24.68
N VAL A 21 11.91 -21.89 -24.25
CA VAL A 21 10.94 -21.56 -23.19
C VAL A 21 9.62 -21.18 -23.86
N ASN A 22 8.61 -22.05 -23.79
CA ASN A 22 7.25 -21.74 -24.22
C ASN A 22 6.28 -22.03 -23.07
N TYR A 23 5.74 -20.98 -22.46
CA TYR A 23 4.77 -21.07 -21.38
C TYR A 23 3.37 -20.80 -21.90
N ASN A 24 2.38 -21.51 -21.36
CA ASN A 24 0.99 -21.23 -21.67
C ASN A 24 0.61 -19.83 -21.14
N PRO A 25 0.21 -18.88 -22.02
CA PRO A 25 -0.05 -17.49 -21.64
C PRO A 25 -1.21 -17.37 -20.65
N TYR A 26 -2.23 -18.22 -20.74
CA TYR A 26 -3.38 -18.20 -19.82
C TYR A 26 -2.96 -18.52 -18.40
N PHE A 27 -2.19 -19.60 -18.20
CA PHE A 27 -1.75 -19.99 -16.87
C PHE A 27 -0.78 -18.97 -16.28
N LEU A 28 0.15 -18.47 -17.09
CA LEU A 28 1.16 -17.52 -16.64
C LEU A 28 0.52 -16.18 -16.21
N MET A 29 -0.40 -15.64 -17.01
CA MET A 29 -1.11 -14.40 -16.69
C MET A 29 -2.07 -14.56 -15.51
N ILE A 30 -2.73 -15.70 -15.34
CA ILE A 30 -3.65 -15.89 -14.19
C ILE A 30 -2.87 -16.07 -12.89
N SER A 31 -1.79 -16.87 -12.91
CA SER A 31 -1.03 -17.20 -11.71
C SER A 31 -0.23 -16.03 -11.14
N SER A 32 0.01 -14.99 -11.93
CA SER A 32 0.75 -13.80 -11.51
C SER A 32 -0.10 -12.72 -10.86
N ILE A 33 -1.39 -12.62 -11.21
CA ILE A 33 -2.37 -11.62 -10.73
C ILE A 33 -2.39 -11.44 -9.21
N PRO A 34 -2.24 -12.49 -8.36
CA PRO A 34 -2.25 -12.31 -6.92
C PRO A 34 -1.19 -11.31 -6.44
N LEU A 35 -0.03 -11.26 -7.10
CA LEU A 35 1.11 -10.44 -6.69
C LEU A 35 0.87 -8.92 -6.87
N PRO A 36 0.48 -8.41 -8.05
CA PRO A 36 0.15 -6.99 -8.24
C PRO A 36 -1.08 -6.56 -7.42
N ILE A 37 -2.10 -7.42 -7.29
CA ILE A 37 -3.28 -7.12 -6.45
C ILE A 37 -2.87 -6.90 -4.98
N GLN A 38 -2.14 -7.86 -4.41
CA GLN A 38 -1.75 -7.78 -3.00
C GLN A 38 -0.91 -6.53 -2.74
N LEU A 39 0.03 -6.22 -3.64
CA LEU A 39 0.85 -5.02 -3.53
C LEU A 39 -0.02 -3.76 -3.54
N LYS A 40 -0.96 -3.64 -4.48
CA LYS A 40 -1.85 -2.47 -4.61
C LYS A 40 -2.73 -2.29 -3.39
N ILE A 41 -3.37 -3.36 -2.92
CA ILE A 41 -4.23 -3.34 -1.74
C ILE A 41 -3.45 -2.93 -0.50
N HIS A 42 -2.27 -3.52 -0.26
CA HIS A 42 -1.44 -3.16 0.89
C HIS A 42 -1.02 -1.69 0.85
N LEU A 43 -0.70 -1.16 -0.32
CA LEU A 43 -0.29 0.23 -0.49
C LEU A 43 -1.43 1.20 -0.18
N ILE A 44 -2.62 0.97 -0.73
CA ILE A 44 -3.81 1.79 -0.49
C ILE A 44 -4.23 1.72 0.97
N LEU A 45 -4.28 0.53 1.56
CA LEU A 45 -4.59 0.37 2.99
C LEU A 45 -3.60 1.13 3.88
N THR A 46 -2.30 1.11 3.55
CA THR A 46 -1.29 1.87 4.29
C THR A 46 -1.55 3.37 4.21
N ILE A 47 -1.91 3.87 3.02
CA ILE A 47 -2.31 5.28 2.83
C ILE A 47 -3.56 5.61 3.65
N CYS A 48 -4.59 4.76 3.60
CA CYS A 48 -5.82 4.93 4.37
C CYS A 48 -5.57 4.96 5.89
N ILE A 49 -4.71 4.08 6.40
CA ILE A 49 -4.32 4.07 7.81
C ILE A 49 -3.57 5.35 8.16
N ALA A 50 -2.57 5.73 7.35
CA ALA A 50 -1.80 6.93 7.59
C ALA A 50 -2.67 8.20 7.54
N PHE A 51 -3.62 8.26 6.60
CA PHE A 51 -4.59 9.33 6.49
C PHE A 51 -5.53 9.39 7.70
N ASP A 52 -6.05 8.25 8.17
CA ASP A 52 -6.88 8.21 9.38
C ASP A 52 -6.11 8.75 10.59
N ARG A 53 -4.85 8.33 10.76
CA ARG A 53 -3.98 8.83 11.85
C ARG A 53 -3.75 10.35 11.75
N LEU A 54 -3.54 10.88 10.55
CA LEU A 54 -3.36 12.31 10.34
C LEU A 54 -4.66 13.10 10.61
N LEU A 55 -5.79 12.63 10.10
CA LEU A 55 -7.09 13.27 10.29
C LEU A 55 -7.50 13.25 11.77
N VAL A 56 -7.29 12.12 12.46
CA VAL A 56 -7.46 11.99 13.91
C VAL A 56 -6.60 13.03 14.65
N SER A 57 -5.33 13.18 14.28
CA SER A 57 -4.44 14.15 14.93
C SER A 57 -4.90 15.60 14.71
N LEU A 58 -5.36 15.94 13.50
CA LEU A 58 -5.89 17.28 13.17
C LEU A 58 -7.18 17.57 13.95
N VAL A 59 -8.10 16.61 13.99
CA VAL A 59 -9.37 16.75 14.72
C VAL A 59 -9.14 16.79 16.23
N ALA A 60 -8.16 16.05 16.76
CA ALA A 60 -7.79 16.13 18.17
C ALA A 60 -7.26 17.52 18.57
N LEU A 61 -6.56 18.21 17.66
CA LEU A 61 -6.06 19.58 17.90
C LEU A 61 -7.19 20.62 17.85
N TYR A 62 -8.18 20.44 16.98
CA TYR A 62 -9.26 21.41 16.76
C TYR A 62 -10.50 21.17 17.63
N CYS A 63 -10.89 19.91 17.85
CA CYS A 63 -12.11 19.50 18.56
C CYS A 63 -11.99 18.08 19.15
N PRO A 64 -11.58 17.94 20.43
CA PRO A 64 -11.37 16.63 21.06
C PRO A 64 -12.67 15.80 21.20
N SER A 65 -13.83 16.45 21.23
CA SER A 65 -15.13 15.77 21.40
C SER A 65 -15.59 14.97 20.18
N ILE A 66 -15.21 15.38 18.96
CA ILE A 66 -15.62 14.70 17.71
C ILE A 66 -14.78 13.43 17.50
N TYR A 67 -13.51 13.45 17.91
CA TYR A 67 -12.61 12.31 17.83
C TYR A 67 -13.17 11.06 18.55
N ARG A 68 -13.83 11.26 19.70
CA ARG A 68 -14.38 10.17 20.52
C ARG A 68 -15.54 9.41 19.86
N ARG A 69 -16.12 9.94 18.78
CA ARG A 69 -17.30 9.35 18.09
C ARG A 69 -16.98 8.71 16.73
N LYS A 70 -15.71 8.58 16.34
CA LYS A 70 -15.34 7.92 15.09
C LYS A 70 -15.54 6.41 15.20
N ASP A 71 -16.37 5.84 14.32
CA ASP A 71 -16.47 4.40 14.15
C ASP A 71 -15.32 3.88 13.27
N HIS A 72 -14.36 3.20 13.90
CA HIS A 72 -13.20 2.63 13.22
C HIS A 72 -13.57 1.45 12.31
N SER A 73 -14.68 0.75 12.57
CA SER A 73 -15.07 -0.43 11.82
C SER A 73 -15.58 -0.05 10.42
N LEU A 74 -16.49 0.92 10.36
CA LEU A 74 -17.03 1.43 9.08
C LEU A 74 -15.93 2.01 8.20
N TYR A 75 -15.00 2.78 8.79
CA TYR A 75 -13.87 3.36 8.04
C TYR A 75 -12.97 2.27 7.42
N SER A 76 -12.62 1.25 8.21
CA SER A 76 -11.80 0.13 7.74
C SER A 76 -12.47 -0.62 6.59
N LEU A 77 -13.78 -0.88 6.70
CA LEU A 77 -14.56 -1.53 5.65
C LEU A 77 -14.57 -0.72 4.35
N VAL A 78 -14.83 0.58 4.44
CA VAL A 78 -14.84 1.47 3.26
C VAL A 78 -13.47 1.49 2.59
N CYS A 79 -12.38 1.60 3.37
CA CYS A 79 -11.03 1.58 2.83
C CYS A 79 -10.69 0.26 2.14
N LEU A 80 -11.14 -0.87 2.70
CA LEU A 80 -10.97 -2.18 2.11
C LEU A 80 -11.76 -2.31 0.79
N CYS A 81 -13.01 -1.88 0.76
CA CYS A 81 -13.83 -1.85 -0.46
C CYS A 81 -13.18 -1.00 -1.57
N ILE A 82 -12.68 0.20 -1.24
CA ILE A 82 -11.98 1.07 -2.19
C ILE A 82 -10.71 0.40 -2.71
N SER A 83 -9.93 -0.23 -1.84
CA SER A 83 -8.69 -0.92 -2.21
C SER A 83 -8.95 -2.08 -3.16
N ILE A 84 -10.00 -2.87 -2.89
CA ILE A 84 -10.43 -3.98 -3.76
C ILE A 84 -10.95 -3.45 -5.10
N ALA A 85 -11.74 -2.38 -5.11
CA ALA A 85 -12.26 -1.79 -6.35
C ALA A 85 -11.13 -1.28 -7.27
N ILE A 86 -10.14 -0.59 -6.71
CA ILE A 86 -8.96 -0.11 -7.47
C ILE A 86 -8.12 -1.29 -7.97
N ALA A 87 -7.89 -2.31 -7.13
CA ALA A 87 -7.17 -3.50 -7.56
C ALA A 87 -7.93 -4.26 -8.66
N GLY A 88 -9.26 -4.34 -8.58
CA GLY A 88 -10.12 -4.91 -9.61
C GLY A 88 -10.04 -4.15 -10.93
N PHE A 89 -10.02 -2.82 -10.88
CA PHE A 89 -9.84 -1.99 -12.06
C PHE A 89 -8.50 -2.24 -12.75
N ASP A 90 -7.40 -2.37 -11.98
CA ASP A 90 -6.09 -2.69 -12.54
C ASP A 90 -6.08 -4.05 -13.26
N ILE A 91 -6.79 -5.07 -12.75
CA ILE A 91 -6.93 -6.38 -13.43
C ILE A 91 -7.69 -6.24 -14.75
N ILE A 92 -8.78 -5.46 -14.77
CA ILE A 92 -9.56 -5.23 -16.00
C ILE A 92 -8.69 -4.54 -17.05
N MET A 93 -7.91 -3.54 -16.64
CA MET A 93 -6.96 -2.85 -17.50
C MET A 93 -5.85 -3.79 -18.01
N GLU A 94 -5.37 -4.71 -17.16
CA GLU A 94 -4.36 -5.71 -17.53
C GLU A 94 -4.85 -6.60 -18.67
N PHE A 95 -6.05 -7.18 -18.52
CA PHE A 95 -6.65 -8.07 -19.51
C PHE A 95 -7.17 -7.34 -20.75
N SER A 96 -7.61 -6.09 -20.61
CA SER A 96 -8.04 -5.28 -21.77
C SER A 96 -6.87 -4.85 -22.63
N SER A 97 -5.69 -4.63 -22.04
CA SER A 97 -4.52 -4.10 -22.76
C SER A 97 -3.58 -5.21 -23.26
N SER A 98 -3.67 -6.42 -22.72
CA SER A 98 -2.73 -7.51 -22.98
C SER A 98 -3.43 -8.67 -23.70
N PRO A 99 -3.19 -8.87 -25.01
CA PRO A 99 -3.72 -10.03 -25.72
C PRO A 99 -3.02 -11.32 -25.27
N PHE A 100 -3.76 -12.43 -25.22
CA PHE A 100 -3.24 -13.76 -24.88
C PHE A 100 -2.43 -14.35 -26.04
N GLU A 101 -1.29 -13.75 -26.35
CA GLU A 101 -0.37 -14.24 -27.38
C GLU A 101 0.77 -15.04 -26.77
N GLU A 102 1.13 -16.16 -27.41
CA GLU A 102 2.33 -16.91 -27.08
C GLU A 102 3.57 -16.09 -27.43
N LYS A 103 4.48 -15.91 -26.47
CA LYS A 103 5.78 -15.26 -26.66
C LYS A 103 6.89 -16.30 -26.43
N PRO A 104 7.36 -16.99 -27.49
CA PRO A 104 8.43 -17.98 -27.35
C PRO A 104 9.72 -17.29 -26.87
N ASN A 105 10.51 -18.01 -26.07
CA ASN A 105 11.76 -17.55 -25.45
C ASN A 105 11.60 -16.40 -24.43
N CYS A 106 10.39 -16.16 -23.91
CA CYS A 106 10.25 -15.30 -22.74
C CYS A 106 9.88 -16.06 -21.47
N ALA A 107 10.75 -15.95 -20.45
CA ALA A 107 10.57 -16.56 -19.13
C ALA A 107 9.99 -15.62 -18.07
N ALA A 108 9.57 -14.41 -18.47
CA ALA A 108 9.10 -13.38 -17.55
C ALA A 108 7.69 -12.93 -17.93
N ILE A 109 6.84 -12.72 -16.92
CA ILE A 109 5.50 -12.18 -17.15
C ILE A 109 5.52 -10.82 -17.86
N GLY A 110 6.57 -10.01 -17.65
CA GLY A 110 6.69 -8.71 -18.29
C GLY A 110 6.60 -8.74 -19.82
N CYS A 111 6.85 -9.87 -20.48
CA CYS A 111 6.68 -9.99 -21.94
C CYS A 111 5.24 -10.22 -22.41
N PHE A 112 4.41 -10.81 -21.56
CA PHE A 112 3.01 -11.12 -21.87
C PHE A 112 2.09 -9.92 -21.61
N VAL A 113 2.56 -8.99 -20.79
CA VAL A 113 1.84 -7.78 -20.42
C VAL A 113 2.23 -6.63 -21.34
N SER A 114 1.25 -5.88 -21.83
CA SER A 114 1.49 -4.71 -22.70
C SER A 114 2.40 -3.67 -22.04
N ASN A 115 3.25 -3.03 -22.84
CA ASN A 115 4.14 -1.95 -22.38
C ASN A 115 3.36 -0.77 -21.79
N GLU A 116 2.16 -0.48 -22.33
CA GLU A 116 1.31 0.60 -21.83
C GLU A 116 0.83 0.32 -20.41
N PHE A 117 0.35 -0.90 -20.16
CA PHE A 117 -0.07 -1.30 -18.81
C PHE A 117 1.12 -1.33 -17.85
N ARG A 118 2.28 -1.83 -18.27
CA ARG A 118 3.49 -1.85 -17.44
C ARG A 118 3.91 -0.44 -17.02
N TYR A 119 3.81 0.54 -17.92
CA TYR A 119 4.14 1.93 -17.63
C TYR A 119 3.11 2.56 -16.67
N TYR A 120 1.82 2.38 -16.94
CA TYR A 120 0.74 2.81 -16.05
C TYR A 120 0.87 2.22 -14.64
N TRP A 121 1.03 0.91 -14.53
CA TRP A 121 1.13 0.20 -13.26
C TRP A 121 2.37 0.63 -12.48
N GLY A 122 3.52 0.74 -13.17
CA GLY A 122 4.77 1.22 -12.59
C GLY A 122 4.65 2.64 -12.03
N ILE A 123 4.13 3.59 -12.81
CA ILE A 123 3.94 4.98 -12.36
C ILE A 123 2.95 5.06 -11.21
N SER A 124 1.80 4.39 -11.33
CA SER A 124 0.77 4.39 -10.28
C SER A 124 1.35 3.93 -8.94
N ASN A 125 2.16 2.87 -8.94
CA ASN A 125 2.80 2.36 -7.73
C ASN A 125 3.87 3.32 -7.18
N MET A 126 4.65 3.98 -8.04
CA MET A 126 5.63 4.99 -7.60
C MET A 126 4.95 6.20 -6.96
N VAL A 127 3.86 6.69 -7.56
CA VAL A 127 3.08 7.82 -7.01
C VAL A 127 2.46 7.45 -5.66
N LEU A 128 1.81 6.28 -5.56
CA LEU A 128 1.24 5.81 -4.30
C LEU A 128 2.33 5.58 -3.24
N GLY A 129 3.49 5.04 -3.62
CA GLY A 129 4.65 4.89 -2.74
C GLY A 129 5.16 6.21 -2.20
N PHE A 130 5.24 7.25 -3.05
CA PHE A 130 5.60 8.59 -2.62
C PHE A 130 4.61 9.17 -1.60
N ILE A 131 3.30 8.99 -1.82
CA ILE A 131 2.25 9.43 -0.88
C ILE A 131 2.43 8.76 0.49
N VAL A 132 2.72 7.44 0.52
CA VAL A 132 2.99 6.73 1.79
C VAL A 132 4.18 7.32 2.53
N ILE A 133 5.28 7.59 1.83
CA ILE A 133 6.48 8.19 2.43
C ILE A 133 6.14 9.57 3.00
N LEU A 134 5.45 10.41 2.23
CA LEU A 134 5.04 11.74 2.66
C LEU A 134 4.19 11.69 3.94
N PHE A 135 3.14 10.86 3.95
CA PHE A 135 2.29 10.72 5.12
C PHE A 135 3.04 10.18 6.35
N THR A 136 3.95 9.23 6.14
CA THR A 136 4.79 8.70 7.21
C THR A 136 5.69 9.78 7.81
N LEU A 137 6.33 10.62 6.98
CA LEU A 137 7.15 11.74 7.44
C LEU A 137 6.32 12.75 8.23
N LEU A 138 5.11 13.09 7.76
CA LEU A 138 4.21 14.00 8.47
C LEU A 138 3.83 13.45 9.85
N ILE A 139 3.53 12.15 9.95
CA ILE A 139 3.23 11.50 11.23
C ILE A 139 4.45 11.56 12.16
N LEU A 140 5.65 11.22 11.67
CA LEU A 140 6.87 11.24 12.47
C LEU A 140 7.21 12.65 12.97
N LEU A 141 7.07 13.68 12.12
CA LEU A 141 7.27 15.07 12.52
C LEU A 141 6.28 15.50 13.60
N LYS A 142 5.00 15.16 13.45
CA LYS A 142 3.98 15.44 14.47
C LYS A 142 4.27 14.74 15.79
N LEU A 143 4.66 13.46 15.76
CA LEU A 143 5.04 12.71 16.96
C LEU A 143 6.24 13.35 17.68
N LYS A 144 7.26 13.81 16.93
CA LYS A 144 8.39 14.54 17.52
C LYS A 144 7.96 15.86 18.16
N LEU A 145 7.10 16.64 17.49
CA LEU A 145 6.60 17.92 18.03
C LEU A 145 5.80 17.72 19.33
N ILE A 146 4.92 16.72 19.38
CA ILE A 146 4.14 16.40 20.58
C ILE A 146 5.06 15.99 21.72
N ARG A 147 6.09 15.17 21.44
CA ARG A 147 7.08 14.76 22.44
C ARG A 147 7.82 15.97 23.04
N ILE A 148 8.34 16.86 22.20
CA ILE A 148 9.08 18.06 22.66
C ILE A 148 8.19 18.96 23.52
N ASN A 149 6.93 19.18 23.10
CA ASN A 149 5.98 19.98 23.87
C ASN A 149 5.63 19.33 25.22
N SER A 150 5.50 18.00 25.25
CA SER A 150 5.24 17.26 26.49
C SER A 150 6.40 17.34 27.47
N GLU A 151 7.63 17.17 27.00
CA GLU A 151 8.85 17.26 27.83
C GLU A 151 8.98 18.69 28.42
N SER A 152 8.76 19.71 27.59
CA SER A 152 8.80 21.12 28.02
C SER A 152 7.71 21.46 29.05
N ALA A 153 6.49 20.95 28.86
CA ALA A 153 5.38 21.14 29.81
C ALA A 153 5.63 20.45 31.16
N GLN A 154 6.30 19.29 31.16
CA GLN A 154 6.67 18.59 32.40
C GLN A 154 7.70 19.37 33.20
N VAL A 155 8.76 19.88 32.55
CA VAL A 155 9.79 20.70 33.20
C VAL A 155 9.18 21.97 33.83
N LEU A 156 8.32 22.68 33.08
CA LEU A 156 7.64 23.87 33.60
C LEU A 156 6.78 23.55 34.84
N ARG A 157 6.07 22.42 34.82
CA ARG A 157 5.21 21.98 35.93
C ARG A 157 6.03 21.63 37.17
N GLU A 158 7.21 21.04 37.01
CA GLU A 158 8.13 20.79 38.13
C GLU A 158 8.66 22.09 38.73
N SER A 159 9.14 23.04 37.91
CA SER A 159 9.60 24.34 38.39
C SER A 159 8.51 25.09 39.18
N HIS A 160 7.26 25.05 38.71
CA HIS A 160 6.12 25.67 39.41
C HIS A 160 5.77 24.99 40.74
N LYS A 161 6.09 23.70 40.90
CA LYS A 161 5.87 22.96 42.15
C LYS A 161 6.93 23.35 43.20
N PHE A 162 8.18 23.50 42.79
CA PHE A 162 9.25 23.99 43.69
C PHE A 162 9.01 25.43 44.16
N ALA A 163 8.52 26.31 43.29
CA ALA A 163 8.21 27.70 43.64
C ALA A 163 7.02 27.86 44.62
N ARG A 164 6.23 26.82 44.87
CA ARG A 164 5.06 26.86 45.77
C ARG A 164 5.33 26.27 47.16
N VAL A 165 6.54 25.74 47.38
CA VAL A 165 6.95 25.07 48.64
C VAL A 165 7.89 25.97 49.47
N VAL A 166 8.27 27.13 48.94
CA VAL A 166 8.99 28.22 49.64
C VAL A 166 7.98 29.31 49.98
#